data_AF-A0A8I6ZC98-F1
#
_entry.id   AF-A0A8I6ZC98-F1
#
_cell.length_a   1.000
_cell.length_b   1.000
_cell.length_c   1.000
_cell.angle_alpha   90.00
_cell.angle_beta   90.00
_cell.angle_gamma   90.00
#
_symmetry.space_group_name_H-M   'P 1'
#
loop_
_entity.id
_entity.type
_entity.pdbx_description
1 polymer ?
#
loop_
_entity_poly.entity_id
_entity_poly.type
_entity_poly.pdbx_seq_one_letter_code
_entity_poly.pdbx_strand_id
1 'polypeptide(L)'
;MAPARAAKRPKLEPSASASTSAAQHQHERGNDDYMPGNIVEIELCNFMTYDRLVCRPGPRLNLVVGPNGSGKSSHVCAIALALAAGPCILGRASSVGAFVKRGEESDHVHLSLRSQSQASNIHITRKIDTNNKSEWLLDGLYYVQGRSVWACSP
;
A
#
# COMPACT_ATOMS: atom_id res chain seq x y z
N MET A 1 56.41 18.59 32.14
CA MET A 1 55.06 18.81 31.57
C MET A 1 54.12 17.78 32.16
N ALA A 2 53.03 18.22 32.80
CA ALA A 2 52.15 17.38 33.62
C ALA A 2 51.32 16.38 32.81
N PRO A 3 50.91 15.22 33.38
CA PRO A 3 49.96 14.32 32.75
C PRO A 3 48.52 14.84 32.92
N ALA A 4 47.75 14.86 31.83
CA ALA A 4 46.33 15.19 31.89
C ALA A 4 45.54 14.02 32.53
N ARG A 5 44.80 14.36 33.58
CA ARG A 5 44.01 13.47 34.44
C ARG A 5 42.79 12.92 33.68
N ALA A 6 42.67 11.59 33.59
CA ALA A 6 41.49 10.92 33.06
C ALA A 6 40.26 11.22 33.92
N ALA A 7 39.26 11.89 33.36
CA ALA A 7 37.96 12.08 34.00
C ALA A 7 37.16 10.77 33.91
N LYS A 8 36.86 10.16 35.06
CA LYS A 8 35.93 9.03 35.16
C LYS A 8 34.54 9.49 34.72
N ARG A 9 33.97 8.84 33.70
CA ARG A 9 32.58 9.04 33.27
C ARG A 9 31.65 8.66 34.43
N PRO A 10 30.70 9.52 34.86
CA PRO A 10 29.79 9.18 35.94
C PRO A 10 28.89 8.02 35.53
N LYS A 11 28.68 7.09 36.46
CA LYS A 11 27.70 6.00 36.35
C LYS A 11 26.32 6.62 36.59
N LEU A 12 25.46 6.63 35.56
CA LEU A 12 24.05 7.00 35.74
C LEU A 12 23.33 5.86 36.48
N GLU A 13 22.79 6.18 37.65
CA GLU A 13 21.82 5.36 38.37
C GLU A 13 20.47 5.37 37.62
N PRO A 14 19.69 4.27 37.62
CA PRO A 14 18.37 4.25 37.00
C PRO A 14 17.37 4.97 37.91
N SER A 15 17.01 6.21 37.58
CA SER A 15 15.90 6.91 38.25
C SER A 15 14.57 6.33 37.79
N ALA A 16 13.82 5.83 38.76
CA ALA A 16 12.50 5.23 38.63
C ALA A 16 11.45 6.15 37.98
N SER A 17 10.61 5.53 37.15
CA SER A 17 9.20 5.81 36.86
C SER A 17 8.78 7.28 36.67
N ALA A 18 8.82 7.72 35.41
CA ALA A 18 7.85 8.68 34.87
C ALA A 18 7.10 7.99 33.73
N SER A 19 5.87 7.56 34.01
CA SER A 19 4.93 7.06 33.01
C SER A 19 4.46 8.24 32.14
N THR A 20 5.23 8.55 31.10
CA THR A 20 4.75 9.43 30.03
C THR A 20 3.87 8.60 29.12
N SER A 21 2.56 8.77 29.26
CA SER A 21 1.52 8.19 28.41
C SER A 21 1.57 8.81 27.01
N ALA A 22 2.58 8.46 26.23
CA ALA A 22 2.46 8.51 24.77
C ALA A 22 1.53 7.35 24.38
N ALA A 23 0.37 7.67 23.82
CA ALA A 23 -0.64 6.70 23.41
C ALA A 23 -0.03 5.64 22.48
N GLN A 24 0.39 4.51 23.06
CA GLN A 24 0.66 3.28 22.34
C GLN A 24 -0.71 2.74 21.91
N HIS A 25 -1.21 3.15 20.75
CA HIS A 25 -2.15 2.30 20.03
C HIS A 25 -1.39 1.00 19.75
N GLN A 26 -1.58 0.00 20.60
CA GLN A 26 -1.16 -1.35 20.31
C GLN A 26 -2.01 -1.77 19.09
N HIS A 27 -1.39 -1.85 17.92
CA HIS A 27 -2.02 -2.45 16.75
C HIS A 27 -2.14 -3.95 17.06
N GLU A 28 -3.24 -4.35 17.71
CA GLU A 28 -3.53 -5.75 17.98
C GLU A 28 -3.73 -6.48 16.65
N ARG A 29 -2.98 -7.57 16.46
CA ARG A 29 -3.14 -8.43 15.29
C ARG A 29 -4.42 -9.23 15.45
N GLY A 30 -5.11 -9.49 14.33
CA GLY A 30 -6.19 -10.46 14.31
C GLY A 30 -5.70 -11.86 14.66
N ASN A 31 -6.64 -12.77 14.92
CA ASN A 31 -6.34 -14.19 15.14
C ASN A 31 -5.66 -14.86 13.93
N ASP A 32 -5.77 -14.24 12.75
CA ASP A 32 -5.12 -14.60 11.49
C ASP A 32 -3.76 -13.90 11.27
N ASP A 33 -3.23 -13.20 12.29
CA ASP A 33 -1.97 -12.44 12.31
C ASP A 33 -1.95 -11.19 11.39
N TYR A 34 -3.04 -10.95 10.64
CA TYR A 34 -3.21 -9.72 9.84
C TYR A 34 -3.49 -8.52 10.73
N MET A 35 -2.92 -7.37 10.34
CA MET A 35 -3.25 -6.07 10.93
C MET A 35 -4.16 -5.29 9.98
N PRO A 36 -4.95 -4.34 10.51
CA PRO A 36 -5.67 -3.39 9.67
C PRO A 36 -4.72 -2.68 8.70
N GLY A 37 -5.13 -2.56 7.44
CA GLY A 37 -4.33 -2.02 6.35
C GLY A 37 -3.43 -3.02 5.63
N ASN A 38 -3.25 -4.25 6.15
CA ASN A 38 -2.55 -5.29 5.39
C ASN A 38 -3.27 -5.56 4.08
N ILE A 39 -2.51 -5.68 2.99
CA ILE A 39 -3.03 -6.19 1.72
C ILE A 39 -3.29 -7.68 1.90
N VAL A 40 -4.50 -8.14 1.59
CA VAL A 40 -4.89 -9.56 1.66
C VAL A 40 -5.00 -10.19 0.27
N GLU A 41 -5.23 -9.36 -0.76
CA GLU A 41 -5.31 -9.80 -2.15
C GLU A 41 -4.89 -8.67 -3.09
N ILE A 42 -4.20 -9.04 -4.17
CA ILE A 42 -3.88 -8.19 -5.31
C ILE A 42 -4.34 -8.93 -6.56
N GLU A 43 -5.21 -8.31 -7.34
CA GLU A 43 -5.58 -8.76 -8.68
C GLU A 43 -5.17 -7.70 -9.71
N LEU A 44 -4.46 -8.14 -10.75
CA LEU A 44 -4.09 -7.34 -11.90
C LEU A 44 -4.72 -7.95 -13.14
N CYS A 45 -5.35 -7.14 -13.98
CA CYS A 45 -5.77 -7.54 -15.33
C CYS A 45 -5.27 -6.55 -16.34
N ASN A 46 -4.76 -7.05 -17.47
CA ASN A 46 -4.27 -6.25 -18.59
C ASN A 46 -3.30 -5.14 -18.16
N PHE A 47 -2.47 -5.43 -17.15
CA PHE A 47 -1.57 -4.45 -16.55
C PHE A 47 -0.13 -4.73 -16.95
N MET A 48 0.47 -3.84 -17.73
CA MET A 48 1.86 -3.92 -18.19
C MET A 48 2.17 -5.25 -18.90
N THR A 49 2.80 -6.18 -18.20
CA THR A 49 3.24 -7.49 -18.70
C THR A 49 2.27 -8.61 -18.31
N TYR A 50 1.24 -8.32 -17.53
CA TYR A 50 0.30 -9.30 -16.99
C TYR A 50 -1.02 -9.29 -17.75
N ASP A 51 -1.45 -10.45 -18.24
CA ASP A 51 -2.83 -10.67 -18.71
C ASP A 51 -3.80 -10.72 -17.53
N ARG A 52 -3.53 -11.64 -16.60
CA ARG A 52 -4.21 -11.76 -15.32
C ARG A 52 -3.22 -12.28 -14.29
N LEU A 53 -3.25 -11.68 -13.10
CA LEU A 53 -2.48 -12.12 -11.95
C LEU A 53 -3.33 -11.95 -10.69
N VAL A 54 -3.40 -12.99 -9.86
CA VAL A 54 -4.01 -12.91 -8.53
C VAL A 54 -2.99 -13.42 -7.52
N CYS A 55 -2.68 -12.63 -6.50
CA CYS A 55 -1.81 -13.05 -5.41
C CYS A 55 -2.42 -12.69 -4.05
N ARG A 56 -2.15 -13.53 -3.05
CA ARG A 56 -2.62 -13.37 -1.66
C ARG A 56 -1.41 -13.33 -0.74
N PRO A 57 -0.83 -12.13 -0.50
CA PRO A 57 0.32 -12.00 0.37
C PRO A 57 -0.03 -12.36 1.82
N GLY A 58 0.94 -12.91 2.54
CA GLY A 58 0.82 -13.21 3.97
C GLY A 58 0.87 -11.95 4.84
N PRO A 59 0.60 -12.07 6.15
CA PRO A 59 0.43 -10.94 7.06
C PRO A 59 1.73 -10.23 7.47
N ARG A 60 2.90 -10.80 7.13
CA ARG A 60 4.22 -10.30 7.52
C ARG A 60 5.08 -9.97 6.30
N LEU A 61 6.26 -10.59 6.18
CA LEU A 61 7.17 -10.36 5.08
C LEU A 61 6.73 -11.16 3.85
N ASN A 62 6.53 -10.45 2.75
CA ASN A 62 6.32 -11.04 1.43
C ASN A 62 7.49 -10.66 0.54
N LEU A 63 8.13 -11.65 -0.07
CA LEU A 63 9.31 -11.45 -0.93
C LEU A 63 8.95 -11.78 -2.38
N VAL A 64 9.03 -10.77 -3.26
CA VAL A 64 8.80 -10.94 -4.71
C VAL A 64 10.14 -11.10 -5.42
N VAL A 65 10.41 -12.29 -5.95
CA VAL A 65 11.68 -12.65 -6.62
C VAL A 65 11.42 -13.10 -8.05
N GLY A 66 12.38 -12.88 -8.95
CA GLY A 66 12.31 -13.32 -10.34
C GLY A 66 13.39 -12.68 -11.21
N PRO A 67 13.64 -13.21 -12.42
CA PRO A 67 14.61 -12.66 -13.38
C PRO A 67 14.30 -11.22 -13.81
N ASN A 68 15.27 -10.54 -14.43
CA ASN A 68 15.03 -9.21 -15.00
C ASN A 68 13.94 -9.29 -16.09
N GLY A 69 13.07 -8.28 -16.14
CA GLY A 69 11.92 -8.26 -17.05
C GLY A 69 10.69 -9.07 -16.60
N SER A 70 10.76 -9.83 -15.49
CA SER A 70 9.62 -10.66 -15.01
C SER A 70 8.44 -9.89 -14.40
N GLY A 71 8.45 -8.55 -14.45
CA GLY A 71 7.35 -7.72 -13.94
C GLY A 71 7.36 -7.41 -12.43
N LYS A 72 8.42 -7.75 -11.67
CA LYS A 72 8.50 -7.47 -10.21
C LYS A 72 8.17 -6.02 -9.83
N SER A 73 8.78 -5.05 -10.52
CA SER A 73 8.51 -3.63 -10.31
C SER A 73 7.11 -3.23 -10.77
N SER A 74 6.52 -3.94 -11.75
CA SER A 74 5.14 -3.71 -12.18
C SER A 74 4.16 -4.02 -11.04
N HIS A 75 4.44 -5.03 -10.22
CA HIS A 75 3.64 -5.35 -9.04
C HIS A 75 3.61 -4.19 -8.02
N VAL A 76 4.76 -3.58 -7.75
CA VAL A 76 4.87 -2.40 -6.87
C VAL A 76 4.15 -1.19 -7.47
N CYS A 77 4.32 -0.96 -8.77
CA CYS A 77 3.61 0.12 -9.47
C CYS A 77 2.08 -0.06 -9.39
N ALA A 78 1.58 -1.28 -9.53
CA ALA A 78 0.14 -1.56 -9.46
C ALA A 78 -0.43 -1.18 -8.08
N ILE A 79 0.22 -1.63 -7.00
CA ILE A 79 -0.19 -1.29 -5.63
C ILE A 79 -0.22 0.22 -5.44
N ALA A 80 0.84 0.91 -5.85
CA ALA A 80 0.94 2.35 -5.69
C ALA A 80 -0.13 3.09 -6.52
N LEU A 81 -0.39 2.67 -7.76
CA LEU A 81 -1.44 3.25 -8.59
C LEU A 81 -2.83 3.03 -7.98
N ALA A 82 -3.15 1.82 -7.52
CA ALA A 82 -4.43 1.55 -6.88
C ALA A 82 -4.65 2.46 -5.65
N LEU A 83 -3.60 2.70 -4.86
CA LEU A 83 -3.59 3.61 -3.71
C LEU A 83 -3.40 5.10 -4.09
N ALA A 84 -3.74 5.47 -5.33
CA ALA A 84 -3.76 6.83 -5.84
C ALA A 84 -2.39 7.56 -5.90
N ALA A 85 -1.27 6.83 -5.91
CA ALA A 85 0.02 7.43 -6.25
C ALA A 85 0.03 7.91 -7.71
N GLY A 86 0.65 9.06 -7.93
CA GLY A 86 0.81 9.64 -9.27
C GLY A 86 1.90 8.91 -10.10
N PRO A 87 1.75 8.81 -11.43
CA PRO A 87 2.75 8.18 -12.32
C PRO A 87 4.16 8.73 -12.16
N CYS A 88 4.29 10.03 -11.87
CA CYS A 88 5.57 10.71 -11.67
C CYS A 88 6.38 10.11 -10.50
N ILE A 89 5.71 9.67 -9.44
CA ILE A 89 6.36 9.06 -8.27
C ILE A 89 6.94 7.68 -8.62
N LEU A 90 6.35 6.99 -9.59
CA LEU A 90 6.74 5.64 -9.98
C LEU A 90 7.98 5.62 -10.89
N GLY A 91 8.38 6.78 -11.44
CA GLY A 91 9.57 6.92 -12.28
C GLY A 91 9.55 6.05 -13.55
N ARG A 92 8.35 5.58 -13.96
CA ARG A 92 8.20 4.56 -15.02
C ARG A 92 7.43 5.04 -16.24
N ALA A 93 6.45 5.91 -16.05
CA ALA A 93 5.67 6.49 -17.13
C ALA A 93 5.18 7.89 -16.76
N SER A 94 4.95 8.73 -17.76
CA SER A 94 4.42 10.09 -17.61
C SER A 94 2.90 10.13 -17.49
N SER A 95 2.20 9.08 -17.91
CA SER A 95 0.74 9.01 -17.92
C SER A 95 0.22 7.69 -17.37
N VAL A 96 -1.04 7.67 -16.93
CA VAL A 96 -1.67 6.48 -16.34
C VAL A 96 -1.97 5.42 -17.40
N GLY A 97 -2.38 5.81 -18.60
CA GLY A 97 -2.69 4.87 -19.69
C GLY A 97 -1.49 4.07 -20.19
N ALA A 98 -0.27 4.52 -19.91
CA ALA A 98 0.96 3.79 -20.23
C ALA A 98 1.17 2.52 -19.39
N PHE A 99 0.38 2.31 -18.33
CA PHE A 99 0.38 1.09 -17.54
C PHE A 99 -0.54 0.01 -18.10
N VAL A 100 -1.46 0.36 -19.01
CA VAL A 100 -2.29 -0.60 -19.73
C VAL A 100 -1.40 -1.49 -20.59
N LYS A 101 -1.67 -2.79 -20.56
CA LYS A 101 -0.95 -3.77 -21.36
C LYS A 101 -1.09 -3.43 -22.84
N ARG A 102 0.01 -3.57 -23.58
CA ARG A 102 0.02 -3.31 -25.03
C ARG A 102 -0.94 -4.27 -25.73
N GLY A 103 -1.80 -3.72 -26.58
CA GLY A 103 -2.83 -4.48 -27.31
C GLY A 103 -4.19 -4.51 -26.60
N GLU A 104 -4.27 -4.01 -25.35
CA GLU A 104 -5.50 -3.90 -24.58
C GLU A 104 -6.01 -2.46 -24.55
N GLU A 105 -7.32 -2.27 -24.43
CA GLU A 105 -7.95 -0.94 -24.36
C GLU A 105 -8.03 -0.39 -22.93
N SER A 106 -8.05 -1.29 -21.94
CA SER A 106 -8.15 -0.93 -20.53
C SER A 106 -7.49 -1.97 -19.62
N ASP A 107 -7.13 -1.53 -18.42
CA ASP A 107 -6.63 -2.33 -17.32
C ASP A 107 -7.49 -2.18 -16.07
N HIS A 108 -7.27 -3.08 -15.11
CA HIS A 108 -7.66 -2.83 -13.74
C HIS A 108 -6.68 -3.42 -12.73
N VAL A 109 -6.54 -2.71 -11.62
CA VAL A 109 -5.85 -3.17 -10.42
C VAL A 109 -6.85 -3.20 -9.28
N HIS A 110 -7.03 -4.36 -8.67
CA HIS A 110 -7.87 -4.58 -7.51
C HIS A 110 -7.01 -4.95 -6.30
N LEU A 111 -7.25 -4.27 -5.18
CA LEU A 111 -6.64 -4.54 -3.89
C LEU A 111 -7.74 -4.81 -2.87
N SER A 112 -7.54 -5.86 -2.08
CA SER A 112 -8.30 -6.06 -0.85
C SER A 112 -7.40 -5.74 0.33
N LEU A 113 -7.87 -4.86 1.22
CA LEU A 113 -7.17 -4.47 2.44
C LEU A 113 -7.93 -4.96 3.68
N ARG A 114 -7.19 -5.41 4.69
CA ARG A 114 -7.80 -5.79 5.96
C ARG A 114 -8.40 -4.56 6.65
N SER A 115 -9.70 -4.61 6.95
CA SER A 115 -10.38 -3.56 7.71
C SER A 115 -9.99 -3.59 9.19
N GLN A 116 -10.22 -2.47 9.87
CA GLN A 116 -10.17 -2.39 11.33
C GLN A 116 -11.30 -3.17 12.00
N SER A 117 -12.47 -3.23 11.35
CA SER A 117 -13.58 -4.05 11.82
C SER A 117 -13.47 -5.46 11.22
N GLN A 118 -13.86 -6.49 11.98
CA GLN A 118 -13.91 -7.87 11.47
C GLN A 118 -15.07 -8.10 10.47
N ALA A 119 -15.81 -7.06 10.08
CA ALA A 119 -17.03 -7.20 9.29
C ALA A 119 -16.76 -7.52 7.81
N SER A 120 -15.79 -6.84 7.18
CA SER A 120 -15.42 -7.06 5.78
C SER A 120 -14.07 -6.42 5.46
N ASN A 121 -13.38 -6.91 4.44
CA ASN A 121 -12.20 -6.23 3.89
C ASN A 121 -12.63 -5.01 3.08
N ILE A 122 -11.72 -4.04 2.93
CA ILE A 122 -11.91 -2.86 2.09
C ILE A 122 -11.43 -3.22 0.68
N HIS A 123 -12.29 -3.03 -0.32
CA HIS A 123 -11.97 -3.34 -1.71
C HIS A 123 -11.72 -2.06 -2.50
N ILE A 124 -10.49 -1.88 -2.99
CA ILE A 124 -10.09 -0.75 -3.81
C ILE A 124 -9.81 -1.26 -5.21
N THR A 125 -10.54 -0.76 -6.20
CA THR A 125 -10.26 -1.05 -7.61
C THR A 125 -9.94 0.24 -8.33
N ARG A 126 -8.88 0.26 -9.12
CA ARG A 126 -8.60 1.32 -10.08
C ARG A 126 -8.69 0.76 -11.49
N LYS A 127 -9.47 1.39 -12.34
CA LYS A 127 -9.59 1.09 -13.77
C LYS A 127 -8.93 2.20 -14.56
N ILE A 128 -8.12 1.84 -15.56
CA ILE A 128 -7.42 2.81 -16.41
C ILE A 128 -7.63 2.41 -17.87
N ASP A 129 -7.86 3.38 -18.74
CA ASP A 129 -7.87 3.16 -20.19
C ASP A 129 -6.66 3.79 -20.89
N THR A 130 -6.45 3.43 -22.15
CA THR A 130 -5.36 3.98 -22.98
C THR A 130 -5.51 5.48 -23.25
N ASN A 131 -6.70 6.05 -23.05
CA ASN A 131 -6.97 7.49 -23.19
C ASN A 131 -6.66 8.28 -21.90
N ASN A 132 -6.08 7.62 -20.89
CA ASN A 132 -5.78 8.17 -19.58
C ASN A 132 -7.01 8.49 -18.71
N LYS A 133 -8.19 7.94 -19.04
CA LYS A 133 -9.31 7.90 -18.11
C LYS A 133 -8.92 6.98 -16.95
N SER A 134 -9.16 7.44 -15.72
CA SER A 134 -8.85 6.70 -14.51
C SER A 134 -10.02 6.82 -13.54
N GLU A 135 -10.58 5.68 -13.14
CA GLU A 135 -11.75 5.59 -12.27
C GLU A 135 -11.41 4.70 -11.08
N TRP A 136 -11.87 5.09 -9.89
CA TRP A 136 -11.74 4.27 -8.68
C TRP A 136 -13.09 3.69 -8.31
N LEU A 137 -13.08 2.49 -7.76
CA LEU A 137 -14.21 1.87 -7.13
C LEU A 137 -13.80 1.48 -5.70
N LEU A 138 -14.60 1.90 -4.72
CA LEU A 138 -14.47 1.50 -3.33
C LEU A 138 -15.65 0.58 -3.01
N ASP A 139 -15.38 -0.66 -2.61
CA ASP A 139 -16.40 -1.68 -2.36
C ASP A 139 -17.40 -1.86 -3.54
N GLY A 140 -16.88 -1.71 -4.77
CA GLY A 140 -17.65 -1.80 -6.00
C GLY A 140 -18.39 -0.52 -6.42
N LEU A 141 -18.35 0.54 -5.60
CA LEU A 141 -19.00 1.82 -5.88
C LEU A 141 -18.01 2.82 -6.48
N TYR A 142 -18.39 3.48 -7.59
CA TYR A 142 -17.54 4.48 -8.24
C TYR A 142 -17.23 5.66 -7.31
N TYR A 143 -15.95 5.98 -7.19
CA TYR A 143 -15.44 7.14 -6.47
C TYR A 143 -14.88 8.16 -7.45
N VAL A 144 -15.49 9.35 -7.49
CA VAL A 144 -15.01 10.48 -8.29
C VAL A 144 -14.20 11.38 -7.39
N GLN A 145 -12.88 11.34 -7.54
CA GLN A 145 -11.94 12.22 -6.84
C GLN A 145 -12.22 13.67 -7.28
N GLY A 146 -12.96 14.45 -6.48
CA GLY A 146 -13.29 15.85 -6.79
C GLY A 146 -14.71 16.35 -6.47
N ARG A 147 -15.62 15.52 -5.96
CA ARG A 147 -16.86 16.01 -5.33
C ARG A 147 -17.12 15.22 -4.04
N SER A 148 -17.08 15.92 -2.92
CA SER A 148 -17.70 15.48 -1.66
C SER A 148 -19.19 15.31 -1.90
N VAL A 149 -19.61 14.09 -2.27
CA VAL A 149 -21.01 13.69 -2.24
C VAL A 149 -21.19 12.84 -1.00
N TRP A 150 -21.41 13.53 0.13
CA TRP A 150 -22.26 12.99 1.18
C TRP A 150 -23.68 12.97 0.61
N ALA A 151 -24.00 11.95 -0.20
CA ALA A 151 -25.39 11.66 -0.50
C ALA A 151 -25.90 10.80 0.65
N CYS A 152 -26.61 11.45 1.57
CA CYS A 152 -27.58 10.75 2.41
C CYS A 152 -28.44 9.87 1.50
N SER A 153 -28.50 8.57 1.80
CA SER A 153 -29.62 7.74 1.37
C SER A 153 -30.92 8.24 2.03
N PRO A 154 -32.08 8.05 1.37
CA PRO A 154 -33.37 8.56 1.82
C PRO A 154 -33.81 8.03 3.18
#